data_AF-A0A6A6ABJ2-F1
#
_entry.id   AF-A0A6A6ABJ2-F1
#
_cell.length_a   1.000
_cell.length_b   1.000
_cell.length_c   1.000
_cell.angle_alpha   90.00
_cell.angle_beta   90.00
_cell.angle_gamma   90.00
#
_symmetry.space_group_name_H-M   'P 1'
#
loop_
_entity.id
_entity.type
_entity.pdbx_description
1 polymer ?
#
loop_
_entity_poly.entity_id
_entity_poly.type
_entity_poly.pdbx_seq_one_letter_code
_entity_poly.pdbx_strand_id
1 'polypeptide(L)'
;MTPTPPCAPSANLPNPPSPTNPQPSQKRKRKPASPSHPHILHSATFRHPQWTYLHLLLVTPSSTTPKTPTTDIDPIAVSTLLTHPLSAYLGTTGSAIPIDIVKTRGREVWVRVPRGDARAVRAGVSGWVGGWEGERVAWRVLGEGGVLGVGMGGGGGDVFGG
;
A
#
# COMPACT_ATOMS: atom_id res chain seq x y z
N MET A 1 8.55 40.46 -53.62
CA MET A 1 8.71 41.85 -53.13
C MET A 1 8.49 41.87 -51.62
N THR A 2 9.57 42.02 -50.86
CA THR A 2 9.63 42.56 -49.49
C THR A 2 10.15 44.01 -49.62
N PRO A 3 9.91 44.96 -48.68
CA PRO A 3 10.24 44.85 -47.24
C PRO A 3 9.25 45.50 -46.24
N THR A 4 9.67 45.62 -44.98
CA THR A 4 8.91 46.02 -43.76
C THR A 4 9.39 47.39 -43.18
N PRO A 5 9.41 47.73 -41.85
CA PRO A 5 8.90 49.02 -41.33
C PRO A 5 9.95 49.95 -40.64
N PRO A 6 9.56 51.17 -40.23
CA PRO A 6 9.32 51.47 -38.80
C PRO A 6 8.03 52.35 -38.62
N CYS A 7 7.73 53.18 -37.59
CA CYS A 7 8.46 53.67 -36.41
C CYS A 7 7.51 54.16 -35.27
N ALA A 8 7.92 54.03 -34.01
CA ALA A 8 7.43 54.81 -32.84
C ALA A 8 8.49 55.90 -32.51
N PRO A 9 8.63 56.49 -31.30
CA PRO A 9 7.74 56.68 -30.14
C PRO A 9 7.69 58.18 -29.71
N SER A 10 7.06 58.51 -28.57
CA SER A 10 7.68 59.40 -27.56
C SER A 10 6.94 59.35 -26.22
N ALA A 11 7.67 59.44 -25.12
CA ALA A 11 7.15 59.47 -23.75
C ALA A 11 7.67 60.73 -23.03
N ASN A 12 6.99 61.18 -21.97
CA ASN A 12 7.66 61.80 -20.82
C ASN A 12 6.81 61.87 -19.54
N LEU A 13 7.51 61.88 -18.41
CA LEU A 13 7.07 61.82 -17.01
C LEU A 13 6.97 63.25 -16.38
N PRO A 14 6.98 63.48 -15.03
CA PRO A 14 6.05 63.06 -13.97
C PRO A 14 5.61 64.18 -12.94
N ASN A 15 4.72 63.79 -12.00
CA ASN A 15 4.71 64.15 -10.54
C ASN A 15 4.00 65.44 -9.96
N PRO A 16 3.68 65.46 -8.62
CA PRO A 16 2.56 66.20 -7.98
C PRO A 16 3.02 67.35 -7.03
N PRO A 17 2.17 68.00 -6.15
CA PRO A 17 1.79 67.43 -4.81
C PRO A 17 0.51 67.97 -4.05
N SER A 18 0.08 67.25 -2.98
CA SER A 18 -0.51 67.74 -1.69
C SER A 18 -1.95 68.36 -1.60
N PRO A 19 -2.57 68.57 -0.40
CA PRO A 19 -2.81 67.59 0.69
C PRO A 19 -4.21 67.68 1.42
N THR A 20 -4.57 66.60 2.13
CA THR A 20 -5.39 66.50 3.39
C THR A 20 -6.65 67.35 3.67
N ASN A 21 -7.79 66.67 3.94
CA ASN A 21 -8.73 67.04 5.02
C ASN A 21 -9.53 65.80 5.54
N PRO A 22 -9.77 65.58 6.85
CA PRO A 22 -10.35 64.33 7.38
C PRO A 22 -11.78 64.45 7.96
N GLN A 23 -12.66 63.46 7.72
CA GLN A 23 -13.87 63.20 8.54
C GLN A 23 -14.43 61.75 8.30
N PRO A 24 -15.38 61.21 9.10
CA PRO A 24 -14.98 60.23 10.12
C PRO A 24 -15.60 58.82 9.96
N SER A 25 -14.96 57.89 10.66
CA SER A 25 -15.37 56.51 10.99
C SER A 25 -16.79 56.04 10.64
N GLN A 26 -16.89 55.03 9.77
CA GLN A 26 -17.93 53.99 9.88
C GLN A 26 -17.32 52.66 10.32
N LYS A 27 -17.77 52.14 11.47
CA LYS A 27 -17.30 50.86 12.03
C LYS A 27 -17.73 49.70 11.13
N ARG A 28 -16.81 49.16 10.33
CA ARG A 28 -17.08 48.03 9.43
C ARG A 28 -17.41 46.77 10.24
N LYS A 29 -18.67 46.36 10.22
CA LYS A 29 -19.18 45.13 10.86
C LYS A 29 -18.41 43.93 10.31
N ARG A 30 -17.56 43.31 11.14
CA ARG A 30 -16.80 42.11 10.78
C ARG A 30 -17.78 40.96 10.48
N LYS A 31 -17.75 40.42 9.27
CA LYS A 31 -18.38 39.12 8.98
C LYS A 31 -17.58 38.04 9.72
N PRO A 32 -18.23 37.01 10.32
CA PRO A 32 -17.51 35.90 10.93
C PRO A 32 -16.69 35.18 9.86
N ALA A 33 -15.47 34.75 10.23
CA ALA A 33 -14.62 34.00 9.34
C ALA A 33 -15.26 32.64 9.02
N SER A 34 -15.37 32.31 7.73
CA SER A 34 -15.70 30.95 7.30
C SER A 34 -14.66 29.96 7.85
N PRO A 35 -15.07 28.74 8.26
CA PRO A 35 -14.14 27.76 8.79
C PRO A 35 -13.02 27.48 7.79
N SER A 36 -11.78 27.67 8.23
CA SER A 36 -10.60 27.34 7.43
C SER A 36 -10.58 25.84 7.19
N HIS A 37 -10.79 25.40 5.95
CA HIS A 37 -10.48 24.02 5.59
C HIS A 37 -9.00 23.76 5.93
N PRO A 38 -8.65 22.59 6.51
CA PRO A 38 -7.27 22.28 6.84
C PRO A 38 -6.44 22.24 5.54
N HIS A 39 -5.47 23.13 5.44
CA HIS A 39 -4.57 23.18 4.29
C HIS A 39 -3.65 21.96 4.36
N ILE A 40 -3.91 20.95 3.51
CA ILE A 40 -3.08 19.76 3.41
C ILE A 40 -1.74 20.17 2.76
N LEU A 41 -0.75 20.47 3.60
CA LEU A 41 0.56 20.98 3.16
C LEU A 41 1.26 19.99 2.20
N HIS A 42 1.17 18.69 2.50
CA HIS A 42 1.66 17.63 1.62
C HIS A 42 0.76 16.39 1.67
N SER A 43 0.39 15.86 0.50
CA SER A 43 -0.29 14.57 0.34
C SER A 43 0.65 13.61 -0.38
N ALA A 44 1.33 12.74 0.38
CA ALA A 44 2.21 11.72 -0.15
C ALA A 44 1.41 10.45 -0.48
N THR A 45 0.87 10.35 -1.69
CA THR A 45 0.27 9.10 -2.16
C THR A 45 1.37 8.09 -2.48
N PHE A 46 1.53 7.03 -1.67
CA PHE A 46 2.49 5.95 -1.95
C PHE A 46 1.92 5.04 -3.06
N ARG A 47 1.90 5.54 -4.31
CA ARG A 47 1.10 4.96 -5.41
C ARG A 47 1.52 3.56 -5.85
N HIS A 48 2.77 3.16 -5.58
CA HIS A 48 3.36 1.90 -6.03
C HIS A 48 4.16 1.22 -4.93
N PRO A 49 3.52 0.56 -3.94
CA PRO A 49 4.24 -0.35 -3.05
C PRO A 49 4.84 -1.48 -3.90
N GLN A 50 6.16 -1.66 -3.84
CA GLN A 50 6.87 -2.70 -4.61
C GLN A 50 6.52 -4.12 -4.13
N TRP A 51 6.09 -4.23 -2.87
CA TRP A 51 5.75 -5.47 -2.19
C TRP A 51 4.26 -5.54 -1.90
N THR A 52 3.71 -6.75 -1.98
CA THR A 52 2.39 -7.12 -1.52
C THR A 52 2.55 -8.13 -0.39
N TYR A 53 1.74 -8.00 0.66
CA TYR A 53 1.70 -8.93 1.77
C TYR A 53 0.51 -9.86 1.59
N LEU A 54 0.72 -11.16 1.80
CA LEU A 54 -0.31 -12.20 1.76
C LEU A 54 -0.42 -12.86 3.14
N HIS A 55 -1.64 -13.06 3.62
CA HIS A 55 -1.96 -13.83 4.81
C HIS A 55 -2.46 -15.19 4.35
N LEU A 56 -1.72 -16.24 4.72
CA LEU A 56 -1.94 -17.61 4.32
C LEU A 56 -2.25 -18.45 5.55
N LEU A 57 -3.13 -19.43 5.41
CA LEU A 57 -3.45 -20.43 6.42
C LEU A 57 -3.19 -21.83 5.85
N LEU A 58 -2.36 -22.61 6.54
CA LEU A 58 -2.16 -24.02 6.21
C LEU A 58 -3.31 -24.85 6.78
N VAL A 59 -4.11 -25.46 5.90
CA VAL A 59 -5.29 -26.25 6.26
C VAL A 59 -5.05 -27.73 5.99
N THR A 60 -5.28 -28.56 7.01
CA THR A 60 -5.32 -30.01 6.88
C THR A 60 -6.78 -30.48 6.69
N PRO A 61 -7.23 -30.91 5.49
CA PRO A 61 -8.58 -31.44 5.28
C PRO A 61 -9.00 -32.61 6.19
N SER A 62 -8.05 -33.40 6.72
CA SER A 62 -8.35 -34.54 7.62
C SER A 62 -8.65 -34.12 9.06
N SER A 63 -8.36 -32.87 9.44
CA SER A 63 -8.51 -32.39 10.81
C SER A 63 -9.85 -31.66 10.99
N THR A 64 -10.90 -32.41 11.31
CA THR A 64 -12.26 -31.86 11.55
C THR A 64 -12.34 -30.96 12.78
N THR A 65 -11.33 -30.98 13.65
CA THR A 65 -11.15 -30.02 14.73
C THR A 65 -10.04 -29.02 14.39
N PRO A 66 -10.22 -27.71 14.64
CA PRO A 66 -9.14 -26.76 14.57
C PRO A 66 -8.18 -27.01 15.74
N LYS A 67 -7.25 -27.95 15.57
CA LYS A 67 -6.02 -27.98 16.36
C LYS A 67 -5.26 -26.69 16.07
N THR A 68 -5.48 -25.68 16.91
CA THR A 68 -4.47 -24.64 17.20
C THR A 68 -3.21 -25.40 17.60
N PRO A 69 -2.15 -25.45 16.75
CA PRO A 69 -0.91 -26.06 17.19
C PRO A 69 -0.33 -25.13 18.26
N THR A 70 0.09 -25.69 19.38
CA THR A 70 0.74 -24.94 20.46
C THR A 70 2.10 -24.37 20.02
N THR A 71 2.66 -24.94 18.95
CA THR A 71 3.90 -24.52 18.29
C THR A 71 3.60 -23.82 16.97
N ASP A 72 4.24 -22.69 16.74
CA ASP A 72 4.24 -22.01 15.44
C ASP A 72 4.93 -22.88 14.38
N ILE A 73 4.45 -22.82 13.13
CA ILE A 73 5.10 -23.49 12.02
C ILE A 73 6.50 -22.88 11.75
N ASP A 74 7.49 -23.75 11.53
CA ASP A 74 8.86 -23.36 11.21
C ASP A 74 8.91 -22.58 9.88
N PRO A 75 9.48 -21.36 9.83
CA PRO A 75 9.64 -20.62 8.59
C PRO A 75 10.42 -21.39 7.50
N ILE A 76 11.34 -22.30 7.85
CA ILE A 76 12.05 -23.11 6.86
C ILE A 76 11.07 -24.09 6.17
N ALA A 77 10.25 -24.79 6.96
CA ALA A 77 9.18 -25.65 6.45
C ALA A 77 8.17 -24.88 5.59
N VAL A 78 7.77 -23.68 6.01
CA VAL A 78 6.89 -22.78 5.23
C VAL A 78 7.51 -22.45 3.87
N SER A 79 8.79 -22.08 3.82
CA SER A 79 9.48 -21.76 2.57
C SER A 79 9.46 -22.94 1.59
N THR A 80 9.75 -24.15 2.07
CA THR A 80 9.65 -25.39 1.29
C THR A 80 8.21 -25.63 0.80
N LEU A 81 7.23 -25.54 1.69
CA LEU A 81 5.80 -25.71 1.40
C LEU A 81 5.19 -24.64 0.48
N LEU A 82 5.83 -23.48 0.33
CA LEU A 82 5.45 -22.44 -0.65
C LEU A 82 6.21 -22.60 -1.96
N THR A 83 7.42 -23.17 -1.96
CA THR A 83 8.17 -23.45 -3.19
C THR A 83 7.49 -24.54 -4.03
N HIS A 84 6.91 -25.57 -3.39
CA HIS A 84 6.15 -26.63 -4.08
C HIS A 84 4.95 -26.12 -4.93
N PRO A 85 3.96 -25.38 -4.40
CA PRO A 85 2.85 -24.85 -5.20
C PRO A 85 3.32 -23.95 -6.35
N LEU A 86 4.35 -23.14 -6.14
CA LEU A 86 4.82 -22.19 -7.12
C LEU A 86 5.60 -22.86 -8.25
N SER A 87 6.46 -23.83 -7.92
CA SER A 87 7.12 -24.66 -8.93
C SER A 87 6.12 -25.52 -9.72
N ALA A 88 5.04 -26.00 -9.09
CA ALA A 88 3.98 -26.72 -9.79
C ALA A 88 3.13 -25.84 -10.72
N TYR A 89 2.88 -24.58 -10.35
CA TYR A 89 2.03 -23.66 -11.13
C TYR A 89 2.78 -22.85 -12.19
N LEU A 90 4.04 -22.48 -11.93
CA LEU A 90 4.85 -21.55 -12.75
C LEU A 90 6.19 -22.15 -13.22
N GLY A 91 6.47 -23.41 -12.88
CA GLY A 91 7.75 -24.05 -13.19
C GLY A 91 8.94 -23.40 -12.48
N THR A 92 10.09 -23.38 -13.15
CA THR A 92 11.34 -22.79 -12.64
C THR A 92 11.21 -21.31 -12.26
N THR A 93 10.35 -20.56 -12.95
CA THR A 93 10.02 -19.17 -12.61
C THR A 93 9.40 -19.07 -11.22
N GLY A 94 8.51 -20.00 -10.85
CA GLY A 94 7.83 -20.00 -9.55
C GLY A 94 8.77 -20.19 -8.37
N SER A 95 9.77 -21.06 -8.51
CA SER A 95 10.83 -21.26 -7.51
C SER A 95 11.83 -20.08 -7.44
N ALA A 96 11.86 -19.21 -8.44
CA ALA A 96 12.73 -18.03 -8.47
C ALA A 96 12.07 -16.76 -7.90
N ILE A 97 10.78 -16.81 -7.53
CA ILE A 97 10.07 -15.65 -6.94
C ILE A 97 10.66 -15.38 -5.55
N PRO A 98 11.16 -14.16 -5.27
CA PRO A 98 11.73 -13.82 -3.97
C PRO A 98 10.62 -13.62 -2.94
N ILE A 99 10.31 -14.67 -2.19
CA ILE A 99 9.34 -14.67 -1.09
C ILE A 99 10.09 -14.60 0.23
N ASP A 100 9.59 -13.79 1.15
CA ASP A 100 10.13 -13.69 2.51
C ASP A 100 9.00 -13.77 3.55
N ILE A 101 9.31 -14.38 4.69
CA ILE A 101 8.34 -14.75 5.72
C ILE A 101 8.43 -13.71 6.83
N VAL A 102 7.39 -12.89 6.93
CA VAL A 102 7.32 -11.76 7.86
C VAL A 102 6.96 -12.23 9.28
N LYS A 103 6.06 -13.21 9.38
CA LYS A 103 5.53 -13.74 10.65
C LYS A 103 4.94 -15.12 10.43
N THR A 104 5.11 -16.01 11.39
CA THR A 104 4.31 -17.24 11.54
C THR A 104 3.54 -17.17 12.87
N ARG A 105 2.34 -17.76 12.91
CA ARG A 105 1.52 -17.90 14.12
C ARG A 105 0.66 -19.15 14.00
N GLY A 106 1.03 -20.22 14.70
CA GLY A 106 0.43 -21.54 14.55
C GLY A 106 0.48 -22.02 13.10
N ARG A 107 -0.68 -22.04 12.43
CA ARG A 107 -0.82 -22.39 10.99
C ARG A 107 -0.96 -21.18 10.07
N GLU A 108 -0.99 -19.98 10.61
CA GLU A 108 -1.06 -18.73 9.85
C GLU A 108 0.34 -18.20 9.54
N VAL A 109 0.49 -17.67 8.33
CA VAL A 109 1.75 -17.17 7.79
C VAL A 109 1.50 -15.84 7.09
N TRP A 110 2.34 -14.85 7.35
CA TRP A 110 2.38 -13.59 6.61
C TRP A 110 3.65 -13.59 5.75
N VAL A 111 3.49 -13.50 4.44
CA VAL A 111 4.61 -13.43 3.49
C VAL A 111 4.60 -12.13 2.71
N ARG A 112 5.78 -11.62 2.37
CA ARG A 112 5.94 -10.55 1.36
C ARG A 112 6.31 -11.17 0.01
N VAL A 113 5.72 -10.62 -1.05
CA VAL A 113 5.87 -11.06 -2.44
C VAL A 113 6.00 -9.80 -3.32
N PRO A 114 6.80 -9.79 -4.40
CA PRO A 114 6.80 -8.69 -5.36
C PRO A 114 5.40 -8.46 -5.93
N ARG A 115 5.00 -7.19 -6.09
CA ARG A 115 3.64 -6.83 -6.52
C ARG A 115 3.27 -7.40 -7.90
N GLY A 116 4.25 -7.60 -8.79
CA GLY A 116 4.05 -8.24 -10.10
C GLY A 116 3.64 -9.71 -9.97
N ASP A 117 4.29 -10.43 -9.07
CA ASP A 117 4.12 -11.88 -8.90
C ASP A 117 2.97 -12.25 -7.96
N ALA A 118 2.50 -11.32 -7.12
CA ALA A 118 1.46 -11.56 -6.11
C ALA A 118 0.19 -12.25 -6.67
N ARG A 119 -0.24 -11.90 -7.89
CA ARG A 119 -1.37 -12.57 -8.55
C ARG A 119 -1.09 -14.03 -8.91
N ALA A 120 0.11 -14.31 -9.41
CA ALA A 120 0.55 -15.63 -9.81
C ALA A 120 0.81 -16.53 -8.59
N VAL A 121 1.42 -15.96 -7.54
CA VAL A 121 1.61 -16.63 -6.24
C VAL A 121 0.27 -17.02 -5.62
N ARG A 122 -0.67 -16.07 -5.52
CA ARG A 122 -2.01 -16.31 -4.99
C ARG A 122 -2.73 -17.44 -5.76
N ALA A 123 -2.65 -17.45 -7.08
CA ALA A 123 -3.24 -18.49 -7.91
C ALA A 123 -2.62 -19.87 -7.65
N GLY A 124 -1.29 -20.00 -7.76
CA GLY A 124 -0.58 -21.28 -7.57
C GLY A 124 -0.72 -21.86 -6.17
N VAL A 125 -0.71 -21.00 -5.14
CA VAL A 125 -0.93 -21.40 -3.74
C VAL A 125 -2.38 -21.85 -3.50
N SER A 126 -3.38 -21.17 -4.08
CA SER A 126 -4.80 -21.49 -3.85
C SER A 126 -5.29 -22.82 -4.47
N GLY A 127 -4.63 -23.28 -5.55
CA GLY A 127 -5.00 -24.52 -6.24
C GLY A 127 -4.22 -25.76 -5.77
N TRP A 128 -3.25 -25.60 -4.89
CA TRP A 128 -2.31 -26.67 -4.53
C TRP A 128 -2.71 -27.45 -3.29
N VAL A 129 -2.47 -28.76 -3.36
CA VAL A 129 -2.67 -29.71 -2.28
C VAL A 129 -1.46 -30.64 -2.26
N GLY A 130 -0.76 -30.72 -1.13
CA GLY A 130 0.43 -31.53 -0.95
C GLY A 130 0.40 -32.37 0.33
N GLY A 131 1.55 -32.88 0.74
CA GLY A 131 1.74 -33.63 1.98
C GLY A 131 2.71 -32.91 2.91
N TRP A 132 2.41 -32.87 4.20
CA TRP A 132 3.30 -32.42 5.27
C TRP A 132 3.07 -33.27 6.52
N GLU A 133 4.15 -33.74 7.17
CA GLU A 133 4.09 -34.62 8.36
C GLU A 133 3.17 -35.86 8.19
N GLY A 134 3.07 -36.39 6.96
CA GLY A 134 2.21 -37.53 6.63
C GLY A 134 0.72 -37.19 6.42
N GLU A 135 0.29 -35.96 6.70
CA GLU A 135 -1.07 -35.50 6.40
C GLU A 135 -1.14 -34.75 5.06
N ARG A 136 -2.31 -34.79 4.42
CA ARG A 136 -2.61 -33.93 3.28
C ARG A 136 -2.84 -32.50 3.77
N VAL A 137 -2.16 -31.52 3.15
CA VAL A 137 -2.28 -30.10 3.47
C VAL A 137 -2.56 -29.26 2.23
N ALA A 138 -3.25 -28.14 2.40
CA ALA A 138 -3.55 -27.16 1.36
C ALA A 138 -3.43 -25.75 1.92
N TRP A 139 -3.09 -24.79 1.07
CA TRP A 139 -3.00 -23.38 1.48
C TRP A 139 -4.33 -22.65 1.20
N ARG A 140 -4.78 -21.86 2.17
CA ARG A 140 -5.87 -20.89 1.98
C ARG A 140 -5.34 -19.47 2.09
N VAL A 141 -5.79 -18.60 1.20
CA VAL A 141 -5.48 -17.16 1.24
C VAL A 141 -6.56 -16.49 2.09
N LEU A 142 -6.17 -15.93 3.23
CA LEU A 142 -7.08 -15.22 4.14
C LEU A 142 -7.18 -13.73 3.82
N GLY A 143 -6.11 -13.11 3.31
CA GLY A 143 -6.09 -11.69 2.98
C GLY A 143 -4.87 -11.25 2.18
N GLU A 144 -4.96 -10.05 1.59
CA GLU A 144 -3.91 -9.40 0.81
C GLU A 144 -3.87 -7.90 1.14
N GLY A 145 -2.67 -7.33 1.28
CA GLY A 145 -2.49 -5.91 1.55
C GLY A 145 -1.24 -5.33 0.89
N GLY A 146 -1.35 -4.16 0.26
CA GLY A 146 -0.19 -3.41 -0.25
C GLY A 146 0.60 -2.65 0.82
N VAL A 147 0.06 -2.58 2.04
CA VAL A 147 0.68 -1.99 3.24
C VAL A 147 0.26 -2.85 4.43
N LEU A 148 1.20 -3.18 5.32
CA LEU A 148 0.93 -3.87 6.57
C LEU A 148 0.04 -2.99 7.47
N GLY A 149 -1.26 -3.29 7.48
CA GLY A 149 -2.27 -2.62 8.31
C GLY A 149 -3.44 -1.94 7.59
N VAL A 150 -3.47 -1.90 6.25
CA VAL A 150 -4.57 -1.25 5.48
C VAL A 150 -5.54 -2.26 4.84
N GLY A 151 -5.19 -3.55 4.74
CA GLY A 151 -6.00 -4.57 4.06
C GLY A 151 -6.18 -5.92 4.78
N MET A 152 -5.49 -6.17 5.90
CA MET A 152 -5.45 -7.48 6.57
C MET A 152 -6.59 -7.72 7.59
N GLY A 153 -7.65 -6.92 7.57
CA GLY A 153 -8.75 -7.01 8.55
C GLY A 153 -8.43 -6.49 9.97
N GLY A 154 -7.16 -6.18 10.25
CA GLY A 154 -6.67 -5.57 11.48
C GLY A 154 -5.81 -4.34 11.18
N GLY A 155 -6.04 -3.26 11.94
CA GLY A 155 -5.42 -1.94 11.72
C GLY A 155 -3.96 -1.87 12.17
N GLY A 156 -3.08 -2.64 11.53
CA GLY A 156 -1.62 -2.66 11.77
C GLY A 156 -1.17 -3.40 13.04
N GLY A 157 -1.95 -3.27 14.14
CA GLY A 157 -1.63 -3.85 15.45
C GLY A 157 -1.55 -5.38 15.50
N ASP A 158 -2.30 -6.10 14.67
CA ASP A 158 -2.24 -7.56 14.63
C ASP A 158 -0.94 -8.09 13.98
N VAL A 159 -0.30 -7.26 13.15
CA VAL A 159 1.01 -7.56 12.55
C VAL A 159 2.11 -7.28 13.58
N PHE A 160 2.13 -6.07 14.14
CA PHE A 160 3.05 -5.63 15.20
C PHE A 160 2.24 -5.26 16.44
N GLY A 161 2.16 -6.18 17.40
CA GLY A 161 1.43 -5.94 18.65
C GLY A 161 1.98 -4.70 19.36
N GLY A 162 1.08 -3.78 19.70
CA GLY A 162 1.33 -2.68 20.64
C GLY A 162 1.04 -3.11 22.07
#